data_AF-A0A917DHH8-F1
#
_entry.id   AF-A0A917DHH8-F1
#
_cell.length_a   1.000
_cell.length_b   1.000
_cell.length_c   1.000
_cell.angle_alpha   90.00
_cell.angle_beta   90.00
_cell.angle_gamma   90.00
#
_symmetry.space_group_name_H-M   'P 1'
#
loop_
_entity.id
_entity.type
_entity.pdbx_description
1 polymer ?
#
loop_
_entity_poly.entity_id
_entity_poly.type
_entity_poly.pdbx_seq_one_letter_code
_entity_poly.pdbx_strand_id
1 'polypeptide(L)'
;MKTINKLLKFVLLFCFLSVSFLHSSCSSDDKKKVEICNNGIDDDGDGFIDCDDFDCNESPFCAVEICNNGIDDDGDGFIDCDDFDCNDFPGCD
;
A
#
# COMPACT_ATOMS: atom_id res chain seq x y z
N MET A 1 18.83 28.51 38.95
CA MET A 1 18.21 27.15 38.96
C MET A 1 16.68 27.13 38.82
N LYS A 2 15.91 28.08 39.37
CA LYS A 2 14.43 28.03 39.30
C LYS A 2 13.82 28.33 37.91
N THR A 3 14.50 29.08 37.05
CA THR A 3 14.03 29.44 35.70
C THR A 3 14.25 28.35 34.66
N ILE A 4 15.34 27.59 34.76
CA ILE A 4 15.68 26.51 33.81
C ILE A 4 14.67 25.36 33.90
N ASN A 5 14.27 24.98 35.11
CA ASN A 5 13.22 23.97 35.33
C ASN A 5 11.82 24.44 34.89
N LYS A 6 11.61 25.75 34.77
CA LYS A 6 10.36 26.35 34.30
C LYS A 6 10.30 26.38 32.77
N LEU A 7 11.44 26.67 32.13
CA LEU A 7 11.61 26.55 30.68
C LEU A 7 11.50 25.09 30.21
N LEU A 8 12.14 24.15 30.93
CA LEU A 8 12.09 22.72 30.63
C LEU A 8 10.68 22.14 30.78
N LYS A 9 9.94 22.55 31.82
CA LYS A 9 8.51 22.20 31.98
C LYS A 9 7.63 22.83 30.90
N PHE A 10 7.95 24.03 30.43
CA PHE A 10 7.22 24.67 29.32
C PHE A 10 7.43 23.92 28.00
N VAL A 11 8.68 23.55 27.69
CA VAL A 11 9.01 22.78 26.47
C VAL A 11 8.33 21.41 26.48
N LEU A 12 8.37 20.69 27.61
CA LEU A 12 7.70 19.39 27.73
C LEU A 12 6.17 19.53 27.63
N LEU A 13 5.57 20.54 28.26
CA LEU A 13 4.11 20.78 28.17
C LEU A 13 3.68 21.17 26.75
N PHE A 14 4.51 21.91 26.01
CA PHE A 14 4.29 22.23 24.60
C PHE A 14 4.39 21.00 23.71
N CYS A 15 5.34 20.09 23.97
CA CYS A 15 5.38 18.78 23.29
C CYS A 15 4.12 17.96 23.59
N PHE A 16 3.64 17.91 24.83
CA PHE A 16 2.41 17.17 25.17
C PHE A 16 1.13 17.80 24.58
N LEU A 17 1.07 19.13 24.43
CA LEU A 17 -0.06 19.83 23.79
C LEU A 17 -0.04 19.75 22.26
N SER A 18 1.14 19.62 21.63
CA SER A 18 1.26 19.43 20.19
C SER A 18 1.02 17.97 19.74
N VAL A 19 1.20 16.99 20.64
CA VAL A 19 0.99 15.56 20.31
C VAL A 19 -0.50 15.20 20.16
N SER A 20 -1.44 16.04 20.64
CA SER A 20 -2.86 15.88 20.31
C SER A 20 -3.25 16.40 18.92
N PHE A 21 -2.33 17.01 18.18
CA PHE A 21 -2.55 17.50 16.81
C PHE A 21 -1.51 17.04 15.79
N LEU A 22 -0.53 16.24 16.19
CA LEU A 22 0.46 15.60 15.31
C LEU A 22 0.72 14.16 15.79
N HIS A 23 -0.23 13.28 15.52
CA HIS A 23 0.08 11.85 15.40
C HIS A 23 -0.74 11.28 14.25
N SER A 24 -0.55 11.85 13.05
CA SER A 24 -0.45 10.98 11.89
C SER A 24 0.90 10.29 12.05
N SER A 25 0.90 9.17 12.77
CA SER A 25 2.04 8.26 12.77
C SER A 25 2.16 7.71 11.36
N CYS A 26 2.87 8.43 10.49
CA CYS A 26 3.72 7.74 9.52
C CYS A 26 4.79 7.03 10.35
N SER A 27 4.47 5.80 10.75
CA SER A 27 5.42 4.89 11.37
C SER A 27 6.45 4.50 10.31
N SER A 28 7.55 5.25 10.26
CA SER A 28 8.75 4.82 9.55
C SER A 28 9.62 3.95 10.48
N ASP A 29 9.06 2.87 11.02
CA ASP A 29 9.79 1.87 11.80
C ASP A 29 10.10 0.66 10.88
N ASP A 30 11.17 0.80 10.09
CA ASP A 30 12.14 -0.17 9.50
C ASP A 30 11.82 -1.68 9.40
N LYS A 31 10.55 -2.05 9.22
CA LYS A 31 10.15 -3.24 8.48
C LYS A 31 8.99 -2.79 7.62
N LYS A 32 9.29 -2.36 6.39
CA LYS A 32 8.28 -2.36 5.34
C LYS A 32 7.75 -3.79 5.28
N LYS A 33 6.55 -4.00 5.82
CA LYS A 33 5.85 -5.27 5.70
C LYS A 33 5.59 -5.42 4.19
N VAL A 34 5.85 -6.60 3.64
CA VAL A 34 5.82 -6.80 2.19
C VAL A 34 4.39 -7.14 1.83
N GLU A 35 3.82 -6.37 0.89
CA GLU A 35 2.49 -6.62 0.36
C GLU A 35 2.49 -7.85 -0.57
N ILE A 36 1.44 -8.68 -0.46
CA ILE A 36 1.17 -9.78 -1.40
C ILE A 36 -0.02 -9.35 -2.26
N CYS A 37 0.27 -8.87 -3.46
CA CYS A 37 -0.65 -8.13 -4.31
C CYS A 37 -1.82 -8.90 -4.96
N ASN A 38 -2.18 -10.10 -4.47
CA ASN A 38 -3.19 -10.94 -5.10
C ASN A 38 -3.94 -11.86 -4.12
N ASN A 39 -3.96 -11.55 -2.83
CA ASN A 39 -4.54 -12.44 -1.82
C ASN A 39 -5.79 -11.90 -1.11
N GLY A 40 -6.23 -10.69 -1.45
CA GLY A 40 -7.44 -10.07 -0.91
C GLY A 40 -7.26 -9.48 0.50
N ILE A 41 -6.04 -9.28 0.96
CA ILE A 41 -5.71 -8.84 2.33
C ILE A 41 -4.71 -7.68 2.26
N ASP A 42 -4.89 -6.69 3.13
CA ASP A 42 -3.89 -5.65 3.43
C ASP A 42 -2.72 -6.28 4.22
N ASP A 43 -1.69 -6.69 3.48
CA ASP A 43 -0.54 -7.41 3.98
C ASP A 43 0.56 -6.51 4.51
N ASP A 44 0.46 -5.19 4.41
CA ASP A 44 1.42 -4.25 4.97
C ASP A 44 0.86 -3.37 6.11
N GLY A 45 -0.46 -3.28 6.19
CA GLY A 45 -1.25 -2.57 7.19
C GLY A 45 -1.45 -1.08 6.90
N ASP A 46 -1.22 -0.61 5.68
CA ASP A 46 -1.34 0.79 5.29
C ASP A 46 -2.76 1.22 4.89
N GLY A 47 -3.68 0.24 4.80
CA GLY A 47 -5.10 0.42 4.52
C GLY A 47 -5.47 0.29 3.05
N PHE A 48 -4.52 -0.08 2.18
CA PHE A 48 -4.77 -0.45 0.79
C PHE A 48 -4.69 -1.98 0.64
N ILE A 49 -5.36 -2.55 -0.38
CA ILE A 49 -5.46 -4.00 -0.58
C ILE A 49 -5.06 -4.33 -2.02
N ASP A 50 -4.17 -5.29 -2.21
CA ASP A 50 -3.76 -5.80 -3.53
C ASP A 50 -3.43 -4.67 -4.53
N CYS A 51 -4.09 -4.62 -5.68
CA CYS A 51 -3.84 -3.63 -6.72
C CYS A 51 -4.31 -2.20 -6.40
N ASP A 52 -5.06 -2.02 -5.32
CA ASP A 52 -5.32 -0.68 -4.77
C ASP A 52 -4.13 -0.17 -3.93
N ASP A 53 -3.18 -1.04 -3.57
CA ASP A 53 -1.95 -0.70 -2.84
C ASP A 53 -0.86 -0.13 -3.77
N PHE A 54 -0.27 1.00 -3.34
CA PHE A 54 0.81 1.66 -4.05
C PHE A 54 2.11 0.83 -4.09
N ASP A 55 2.29 -0.10 -3.17
CA ASP A 55 3.39 -1.04 -3.13
C ASP A 55 3.26 -2.14 -4.20
N CYS A 56 2.06 -2.29 -4.78
CA CYS A 56 1.75 -3.24 -5.85
C CYS A 56 1.81 -2.65 -7.27
N ASN A 57 2.21 -1.38 -7.44
CA ASN A 57 2.30 -0.72 -8.75
C ASN A 57 3.22 -1.44 -9.77
N GLU A 58 4.23 -2.18 -9.31
CA GLU A 58 5.13 -2.97 -10.17
C GLU A 58 4.86 -4.48 -10.08
N SER A 59 3.79 -4.88 -9.37
CA SER A 59 3.37 -6.27 -9.30
C SER A 59 2.86 -6.72 -10.67
N PRO A 60 3.27 -7.91 -11.16
CA PRO A 60 2.64 -8.49 -12.34
C PRO A 60 1.14 -8.60 -12.10
N PHE A 61 0.67 -9.02 -10.91
CA PHE A 61 -0.75 -9.22 -10.58
C PHE A 61 -1.65 -7.99 -10.73
N CYS A 62 -1.06 -6.83 -10.97
CA CYS A 62 -1.76 -5.56 -11.16
C CYS A 62 -1.45 -4.92 -12.52
N ALA A 63 -0.74 -5.65 -13.39
CA ALA A 63 -0.57 -5.28 -14.77
C ALA A 63 -1.88 -5.48 -15.53
N VAL A 64 -1.98 -4.88 -16.71
CA VAL A 64 -3.13 -5.06 -17.59
C VAL A 64 -2.83 -6.26 -18.47
N GLU A 65 -3.73 -7.24 -18.49
CA GLU A 65 -3.63 -8.38 -19.39
C GLU A 65 -3.73 -7.97 -20.86
N ILE A 66 -2.81 -8.48 -21.71
CA ILE A 66 -2.91 -8.33 -23.17
C ILE A 66 -3.55 -9.58 -23.72
N CYS A 67 -4.87 -9.54 -23.82
CA CYS A 67 -5.79 -10.64 -24.14
C CYS A 67 -5.61 -11.41 -25.47
N ASN A 68 -4.51 -11.23 -26.22
CA ASN A 68 -4.29 -11.89 -27.50
C ASN A 68 -2.82 -12.16 -27.86
N ASN A 69 -1.91 -12.18 -26.89
CA ASN A 69 -0.48 -12.35 -27.13
C ASN A 69 0.04 -13.75 -26.74
N GLY A 70 -0.78 -14.59 -26.11
CA GLY A 70 -0.43 -15.95 -25.69
C GLY A 70 0.43 -16.01 -24.42
N ILE A 71 0.45 -14.96 -23.62
CA ILE A 71 1.24 -14.79 -22.39
C ILE A 71 0.28 -14.36 -21.28
N ASP A 72 0.58 -14.76 -20.05
CA ASP A 72 -0.02 -14.26 -18.81
C ASP A 72 0.73 -12.96 -18.44
N ASP A 73 0.23 -11.81 -18.87
CA ASP A 73 0.91 -10.51 -18.71
C ASP A 73 0.73 -9.94 -17.29
N ASP A 74 -0.34 -10.32 -16.60
CA ASP A 74 -0.55 -9.97 -15.20
C ASP A 74 -0.15 -11.07 -14.20
N GLY A 75 0.27 -12.22 -14.67
CA GLY A 75 0.84 -13.27 -13.83
C GLY A 75 -0.15 -13.92 -12.87
N ASP A 76 -1.46 -13.74 -13.02
CA ASP A 76 -2.47 -14.31 -12.14
C ASP A 76 -2.74 -15.81 -12.40
N GLY A 77 -2.13 -16.35 -13.46
CA GLY A 77 -2.18 -17.74 -13.88
C GLY A 77 -3.21 -18.04 -14.96
N PHE A 78 -3.93 -17.03 -15.44
CA PHE A 78 -4.81 -17.10 -16.59
C PHE A 78 -4.11 -16.48 -17.82
N ILE A 79 -4.52 -16.86 -19.03
CA ILE A 79 -3.85 -16.44 -20.27
C ILE A 79 -4.91 -16.02 -21.28
N ASP A 80 -4.76 -14.83 -21.88
CA ASP A 80 -5.62 -14.33 -22.94
C ASP A 80 -7.13 -14.48 -22.59
N CYS A 81 -7.89 -15.22 -23.40
CA CYS A 81 -9.33 -15.40 -23.22
C CYS A 81 -9.72 -16.33 -22.08
N ASP A 82 -8.76 -17.04 -21.48
CA ASP A 82 -9.00 -17.79 -20.25
C ASP A 82 -8.93 -16.86 -19.02
N ASP A 83 -8.46 -15.63 -19.20
CA ASP A 83 -8.39 -14.57 -18.18
C ASP A 83 -9.72 -13.83 -18.00
N PHE A 84 -10.10 -13.58 -16.74
CA PHE A 84 -11.32 -12.87 -16.41
C PHE A 84 -11.23 -11.36 -16.67
N ASP A 85 -10.03 -10.79 -16.72
CA ASP A 85 -9.80 -9.40 -17.12
C ASP A 85 -10.01 -9.19 -18.62
N CYS A 86 -10.02 -10.29 -19.38
CA CYS A 86 -10.28 -10.32 -20.83
C CYS A 86 -11.73 -10.60 -21.22
N ASN A 87 -12.67 -10.66 -20.26
CA ASN A 87 -14.09 -10.94 -20.54
C ASN A 87 -14.74 -9.97 -21.56
N ASP A 88 -14.28 -8.72 -21.62
CA ASP A 88 -14.77 -7.71 -22.56
C ASP A 88 -13.88 -7.56 -23.81
N PHE A 89 -12.84 -8.38 -23.96
CA PHE A 89 -11.91 -8.30 -25.09
C PHE A 89 -12.53 -8.84 -26.38
N PRO A 90 -12.58 -8.03 -27.47
CA PRO A 90 -13.07 -8.51 -28.76
C PRO A 90 -12.15 -9.60 -29.34
N GLY A 91 -12.59 -10.86 -29.28
CA GLY A 91 -11.81 -12.01 -29.72
C GLY A 91 -11.92 -13.23 -28.80
N CYS A 92 -12.46 -13.04 -27.59
CA CYS A 92 -12.80 -14.09 -26.66
C CYS A 92 -14.30 -14.40 -26.78
N ASP A 93 -14.64 -15.54 -27.41
CA ASP A 93 -16.01 -15.97 -27.74
C ASP A 93 -16.48 -17.15 -26.86
#